data_AF-A0AAW9EDR2-F1
#
_entry.id   AF-A0AAW9EDR2-F1
#
_cell.length_a   1.000
_cell.length_b   1.000
_cell.length_c   1.000
_cell.angle_alpha   90.00
_cell.angle_beta   90.00
_cell.angle_gamma   90.00
#
_symmetry.space_group_name_H-M   'P 1'
#
loop_
_entity.id
_entity.type
_entity.pdbx_description
1 polymer ?
#
loop_
_entity_poly.entity_id
_entity_poly.type
_entity_poly.pdbx_seq_one_letter_code
_entity_poly.pdbx_strand_id
1 'polypeptide(L)'
;LKPSMDQAEINRIIQNAINRVPYAVGMNNHMGSAMTSDRQAMDRVINALNHSDLYFLDSVTIGNTQAATAAKAAGVPSLRRHVFLDNVQTEAETRQQLNR
;
A
#
# COMPACT_ATOMS: atom_id res chain seq x y z
N LEU A 1 1.71 -8.07 -6.93
CA LEU A 1 1.51 -9.21 -5.99
C LEU A 1 0.15 -9.85 -6.28
N LYS A 2 -0.04 -11.14 -5.97
CA LYS A 2 -1.32 -11.87 -6.07
C LYS A 2 -1.63 -12.53 -4.72
N PRO A 3 -2.90 -12.64 -4.28
CA PRO A 3 -3.24 -13.23 -2.97
C PRO A 3 -2.76 -14.67 -2.78
N SER A 4 -2.62 -15.42 -3.88
CA SER A 4 -2.12 -16.80 -3.90
C SER A 4 -0.61 -16.93 -3.70
N MET A 5 0.15 -15.83 -3.74
CA MET A 5 1.59 -15.87 -3.50
C MET A 5 1.86 -16.22 -2.04
N ASP A 6 2.88 -17.04 -1.81
CA ASP A 6 3.33 -17.38 -0.47
C ASP A 6 4.16 -16.24 0.17
N GLN A 7 4.52 -16.42 1.45
CA GLN A 7 5.29 -15.43 2.18
C GLN A 7 6.69 -15.23 1.59
N ALA A 8 7.34 -16.28 1.11
CA ALA A 8 8.72 -16.21 0.61
C ALA A 8 8.79 -15.42 -0.71
N GLU A 9 7.83 -15.64 -1.60
CA GLU A 9 7.71 -14.89 -2.85
C GLU A 9 7.40 -13.41 -2.58
N ILE A 10 6.45 -13.12 -1.67
CA ILE A 10 6.13 -11.75 -1.28
C ILE A 10 7.34 -11.06 -0.66
N ASN A 11 8.05 -11.70 0.26
CA ASN A 11 9.28 -11.18 0.88
C ASN A 11 10.32 -10.84 -0.19
N ARG A 12 10.61 -11.79 -1.08
CA ARG A 12 11.59 -11.59 -2.16
C ARG A 12 11.23 -10.39 -3.03
N ILE A 13 9.95 -10.24 -3.41
CA ILE A 13 9.53 -9.12 -4.28
C ILE A 13 9.62 -7.79 -3.54
N ILE A 14 9.16 -7.72 -2.28
CA ILE A 14 9.17 -6.49 -1.49
C ILE A 14 10.59 -6.06 -1.17
N GLN A 15 11.46 -6.96 -0.74
CA GLN A 15 12.86 -6.64 -0.45
C GLN A 15 13.61 -6.17 -1.71
N ASN A 16 13.34 -6.78 -2.87
CA ASN A 16 13.87 -6.28 -4.13
C ASN A 16 13.36 -4.87 -4.48
N ALA A 17 12.09 -4.55 -4.18
CA ALA A 17 11.55 -3.21 -4.40
C ALA A 17 12.19 -2.16 -3.49
N ILE A 18 12.39 -2.49 -2.20
CA ILE A 18 13.06 -1.63 -1.22
C ILE A 18 14.51 -1.35 -1.67
N ASN A 19 15.26 -2.39 -2.05
CA ASN A 19 16.65 -2.24 -2.50
C ASN A 19 16.81 -1.37 -3.76
N ARG A 20 15.77 -1.27 -4.60
CA ARG A 20 15.78 -0.42 -5.79
C ARG A 20 15.48 1.05 -5.47
N VAL A 21 14.99 1.35 -4.27
CA VAL A 21 14.65 2.70 -3.82
C VAL A 21 15.24 2.90 -2.41
N PRO A 22 16.58 3.01 -2.29
CA PRO A 22 17.28 2.95 -1.00
C PRO A 22 16.96 4.09 -0.02
N TYR A 23 16.29 5.14 -0.48
CA TYR A 23 15.87 6.29 0.34
C TYR A 23 14.37 6.31 0.62
N ALA A 24 13.65 5.23 0.32
CA ALA A 24 12.24 5.13 0.64
C ALA A 24 12.02 5.25 2.15
N VAL A 25 10.99 5.99 2.54
CA VAL A 25 10.49 6.09 3.93
C VAL A 25 9.12 5.41 4.10
N GLY A 26 8.52 4.99 2.99
CA GLY A 26 7.25 4.27 2.98
C GLY A 26 7.03 3.50 1.68
N MET A 27 6.03 2.62 1.70
CA MET A 27 5.54 1.85 0.55
C MET A 27 4.08 2.19 0.28
N ASN A 28 3.67 2.20 -0.98
CA ASN A 28 2.29 2.40 -1.40
C ASN A 28 1.82 1.27 -2.33
N ASN A 29 0.52 0.96 -2.32
CA ASN A 29 -0.06 0.06 -3.32
C ASN A 29 -0.43 0.81 -4.60
N HIS A 30 0.04 0.28 -5.73
CA HIS A 30 -0.44 0.62 -7.07
C HIS A 30 -1.48 -0.42 -7.50
N MET A 31 -2.70 0.01 -7.85
CA MET A 31 -3.86 -0.88 -7.99
C MET A 31 -4.02 -1.75 -6.73
N GLY A 32 -4.27 -3.06 -6.91
CA GLY A 32 -4.14 -4.03 -5.85
C GLY A 32 -5.44 -4.40 -5.16
N SER A 33 -6.61 -4.07 -5.72
CA SER A 33 -7.92 -4.35 -5.09
C SER A 33 -8.04 -5.78 -4.56
N ALA A 34 -7.58 -6.79 -5.32
CA ALA A 34 -7.57 -8.19 -4.88
C ALA A 34 -6.62 -8.45 -3.70
N MET A 35 -5.43 -7.85 -3.70
CA MET A 35 -4.48 -7.94 -2.58
C MET A 35 -5.04 -7.24 -1.34
N THR A 36 -5.48 -6.00 -1.50
CA THR A 36 -5.91 -5.16 -0.39
C THR A 36 -7.23 -5.65 0.20
N SER A 37 -8.11 -6.32 -0.55
CA SER A 37 -9.33 -6.91 0.03
C SER A 37 -9.09 -8.19 0.83
N ASP A 38 -7.94 -8.84 0.65
CA ASP A 38 -7.62 -10.12 1.30
C ASP A 38 -6.79 -9.89 2.55
N ARG A 39 -7.33 -10.32 3.70
CA ARG A 39 -6.67 -10.09 4.99
C ARG A 39 -5.36 -10.88 5.12
N GLN A 40 -5.35 -12.15 4.74
CA GLN A 40 -4.15 -12.98 4.88
C GLN A 40 -3.05 -12.50 3.92
N ALA A 41 -3.43 -12.09 2.71
CA ALA A 41 -2.48 -11.53 1.75
C ALA A 41 -1.87 -10.22 2.27
N MET A 42 -2.68 -9.33 2.86
CA MET A 42 -2.17 -8.09 3.47
C MET A 42 -1.31 -8.35 4.71
N ASP A 43 -1.64 -9.34 5.54
CA ASP A 43 -0.77 -9.74 6.66
C ASP A 43 0.61 -10.15 6.13
N ARG A 44 0.69 -10.93 5.04
CA ARG A 44 1.98 -11.29 4.42
C ARG A 44 2.74 -10.07 3.89
N VAL A 45 2.05 -9.12 3.24
CA VAL A 45 2.66 -7.89 2.72
C VAL A 45 3.22 -7.03 3.85
N ILE A 46 2.45 -6.79 4.90
CA ILE A 46 2.87 -5.98 6.03
C ILE A 46 4.00 -6.68 6.81
N ASN A 47 3.93 -8.00 6.98
CA ASN A 47 5.03 -8.76 7.60
C ASN A 47 6.33 -8.68 6.80
N ALA A 48 6.25 -8.61 5.47
CA ALA A 48 7.42 -8.43 4.61
C ALA A 48 8.05 -7.03 4.72
N LEU A 49 7.26 -6.03 5.15
CA LEU A 49 7.71 -4.68 5.49
C LEU A 49 8.23 -4.57 6.92
N ASN A 50 7.83 -5.49 7.80
CA ASN A 50 8.31 -5.51 9.17
C ASN A 50 9.85 -5.59 9.14
N HIS A 51 10.52 -4.74 9.93
CA HIS A 51 11.98 -4.51 9.95
C HIS A 51 12.59 -3.63 8.84
N SER A 52 11.79 -3.00 7.97
CA SER A 52 12.30 -2.05 6.95
C SER A 52 12.19 -0.58 7.34
N ASP A 53 11.68 -0.26 8.54
CA ASP A 53 11.38 1.11 9.01
C ASP A 53 10.49 1.95 8.06
N LEU A 54 9.76 1.28 7.17
CA LEU A 54 8.83 1.90 6.22
C LEU A 54 7.41 1.95 6.79
N TYR A 55 6.70 3.06 6.55
CA TYR A 55 5.24 3.10 6.69
C TYR A 55 4.54 2.54 5.44
N PHE A 56 3.29 2.12 5.58
CA PHE A 56 2.44 1.73 4.45
C PHE A 56 1.37 2.79 4.15
N LEU A 57 1.35 3.32 2.93
CA LEU A 57 0.29 4.21 2.44
C LEU A 57 -0.70 3.41 1.61
N ASP A 58 -1.96 3.34 2.04
CA ASP A 58 -3.04 2.73 1.28
C ASP A 58 -3.67 3.72 0.30
N SER A 59 -3.58 3.43 -1.01
CA SER A 59 -4.24 4.16 -2.09
C SER A 59 -5.76 3.97 -2.13
N VAL A 60 -6.33 3.07 -1.33
CA VAL A 60 -7.78 2.79 -1.24
C VAL A 60 -8.38 2.49 -2.60
N THR A 61 -7.82 1.50 -3.30
CA THR A 61 -8.34 1.07 -4.61
C THR A 61 -9.61 0.21 -4.48
N ILE A 62 -9.95 -0.20 -3.26
CA ILE A 62 -11.19 -0.87 -2.90
C ILE A 62 -11.64 -0.42 -1.50
N GLY A 63 -12.95 -0.24 -1.31
CA GLY A 63 -13.50 0.30 -0.06
C GLY A 63 -13.32 -0.59 1.17
N ASN A 64 -13.23 -1.92 0.98
CA ASN A 64 -13.06 -2.91 2.05
C ASN A 64 -11.59 -3.35 2.23
N THR A 65 -10.64 -2.47 1.90
CA THR A 65 -9.21 -2.69 2.11
C THR A 65 -8.90 -3.14 3.56
N GLN A 66 -8.00 -4.11 3.68
CA GLN A 66 -7.51 -4.71 4.91
C GLN A 66 -6.14 -4.14 5.32
N ALA A 67 -5.60 -3.18 4.56
CA ALA A 67 -4.26 -2.66 4.78
C ALA A 67 -4.07 -2.06 6.18
N ALA A 68 -4.99 -1.19 6.62
CA ALA A 68 -4.94 -0.59 7.95
C ALA A 68 -5.06 -1.64 9.06
N THR A 69 -5.91 -2.66 8.87
CA THR A 69 -6.11 -3.73 9.84
C THR A 69 -4.86 -4.59 9.99
N ALA A 70 -4.24 -4.99 8.87
CA ALA A 70 -2.99 -5.75 8.85
C ALA A 70 -1.82 -4.94 9.44
N ALA A 71 -1.69 -3.67 9.04
CA ALA A 71 -0.66 -2.76 9.55
C ALA A 71 -0.76 -2.59 11.08
N LYS A 72 -1.98 -2.36 11.59
CA LYS A 72 -2.23 -2.27 13.03
C LYS A 72 -1.86 -3.55 13.77
N ALA A 73 -2.19 -4.72 13.21
CA ALA A 73 -1.89 -6.01 13.84
C ALA A 73 -0.38 -6.28 13.94
N ALA A 74 0.42 -5.79 12.98
CA ALA A 74 1.87 -5.98 12.97
C ALA A 74 2.67 -4.81 13.56
N GLY A 75 2.01 -3.74 14.03
CA GLY A 75 2.67 -2.55 14.57
C GLY A 75 3.37 -1.68 13.51
N VAL A 76 3.01 -1.82 12.22
CA VAL A 76 3.58 -1.03 11.12
C VAL A 76 2.79 0.27 10.98
N PRO A 77 3.44 1.46 10.97
CA PRO A 77 2.75 2.72 10.72
C PRO A 77 2.04 2.70 9.36
N SER A 78 0.81 3.20 9.31
CA SER A 78 0.07 3.28 8.04
C SER A 78 -0.72 4.56 7.90
N LEU A 79 -0.90 4.96 6.65
CA LEU A 79 -1.68 6.11 6.22
C LEU A 79 -2.68 5.65 5.17
N ARG A 80 -3.77 6.41 5.04
CA ARG A 80 -4.80 6.16 4.03
C ARG A 80 -4.97 7.40 3.16
N ARG A 81 -5.12 7.21 1.86
CA ARG A 81 -5.48 8.29 0.94
C ARG A 81 -6.89 8.83 1.26
N HIS A 82 -6.99 10.16 1.38
CA HIS A 82 -8.28 10.85 1.57
C HIS A 82 -8.94 11.24 0.24
N VAL A 83 -8.18 11.89 -0.66
CA VAL A 83 -8.67 12.41 -1.94
C VAL A 83 -7.85 11.82 -3.09
N PHE A 84 -8.45 11.64 -4.26
CA PHE A 84 -7.75 11.27 -5.51
C PHE A 84 -7.66 12.54 -6.36
N LEU A 85 -6.45 12.93 -6.78
CA LEU A 85 -6.22 14.27 -7.34
C LEU A 85 -6.47 14.36 -8.86
N ASP A 86 -6.24 13.28 -9.60
CA ASP A 86 -6.05 13.32 -11.06
C ASP A 86 -6.82 12.21 -11.79
N ASN A 87 -7.96 11.78 -11.22
CA ASN A 87 -8.85 10.82 -11.88
C ASN A 87 -9.37 11.34 -13.23
N VAL A 88 -9.53 12.66 -13.35
CA VAL A 88 -9.75 13.38 -14.61
C VAL A 88 -8.50 14.21 -14.87
N GLN A 89 -7.84 13.96 -15.99
CA GLN A 89 -6.52 14.54 -16.33
C GLN A 89 -6.64 15.98 -16.83
N THR A 90 -7.12 16.88 -15.97
CA THR A 90 -7.17 18.32 -16.25
C THR A 90 -6.72 19.10 -15.02
N GLU A 91 -6.06 20.24 -15.25
CA GLU A 91 -5.60 21.11 -14.15
C GLU A 91 -6.76 21.60 -13.27
N ALA A 92 -7.90 21.91 -13.87
CA ALA A 92 -9.09 22.39 -13.16
C ALA A 92 -9.61 21.36 -12.15
N GLU A 93 -9.75 20.10 -12.56
CA GLU A 93 -10.17 19.01 -11.66
C GLU A 93 -9.14 18.76 -10.57
N THR A 94 -7.84 18.71 -10.89
CA THR A 94 -6.80 18.57 -9.87
C THR A 94 -6.81 19.70 -8.85
N ARG A 95 -7.00 20.95 -9.29
CA ARG A 95 -7.14 22.11 -8.41
C ARG A 95 -8.39 22.01 -7.54
N GLN A 96 -9.49 21.48 -8.06
CA GLN A 96 -10.70 21.25 -7.28
C GLN A 96 -10.46 20.19 -6.19
N GLN A 97 -9.82 19.06 -6.51
CA GLN A 97 -9.53 18.00 -5.55
C GLN A 97 -8.55 18.43 -4.46
N LEU A 98 -7.57 19.28 -4.78
CA LEU A 98 -6.63 19.85 -3.79
C LEU A 98 -7.31 20.73 -2.73
N ASN A 99 -8.47 21.31 -3.04
CA ASN A 99 -9.21 22.20 -2.15
C ASN A 99 -10.34 21.50 -1.39
N ARG A 100 -10.39 20.17 -1.40
CA ARG A 100 -11.33 19.35 -0.62
C ARG A 100 -10.71 18.93 0.72
#